data_AF-A0A1Q5U4V3-F1
#
_entry.id   AF-A0A1Q5U4V3-F1
#
_cell.length_a   1.000
_cell.length_b   1.000
_cell.length_c   1.000
_cell.angle_alpha   90.00
_cell.angle_beta   90.00
_cell.angle_gamma   90.00
#
_symmetry.space_group_name_H-M   'P 1'
#
loop_
_entity.id
_entity.type
_entity.pdbx_description
1 polymer ?
#
loop_
_entity_poly.entity_id
_entity_poly.type
_entity_poly.pdbx_seq_one_letter_code
_entity_poly.pdbx_strand_id
1 'polypeptide(L)'
;MTTVKGWQNDAGLSDADVGDSTTDPDIETDNTSSDSDSDGYAEGTKTQIAFIKNRWESNTFIIPEIIHDPSLMLSPHEFLLGILFDDDAFRAPAIRSRDDLRKLWLEDGRQQLQLPLKHEKADHYVFCKVVATRGVIQIVRDQPISSTALGKQYQTFGEIAGFPNLYTHCNRYGGGTILNQSRLVSDAQQNLIMKHASTRTFLNHYLPRRIGTDMQALMRGLEPDTAMMRAVTRMGRWVDTRRPRELTDAQKASVETMPELQDAIHKRDRFALSLKQSRKKSRTELDRHEQLKRDVINTRSRLLYNLRKRVREEFDSSQAVEDIQRQLAAGTAVHDDKTKERL
;
A
#
# COMPACT_ATOMS: atom_id res chain seq x y z
N MET A 1 3.22 7.56 1.67
CA MET A 1 2.02 6.74 1.98
C MET A 1 2.15 6.39 3.45
N THR A 2 1.45 7.13 4.33
CA THR A 2 1.66 7.06 5.78
C THR A 2 0.77 5.98 6.40
N THR A 3 1.31 5.30 7.43
CA THR A 3 0.61 4.26 8.20
C THR A 3 0.09 4.87 9.50
N VAL A 4 -1.19 4.62 9.82
CA VAL A 4 -1.80 5.05 11.08
C VAL A 4 -1.58 3.96 12.13
N LYS A 5 -0.88 4.30 13.23
CA LYS A 5 -0.73 3.40 14.37
C LYS A 5 -2.07 3.16 15.06
N GLY A 6 -2.45 1.88 15.20
CA GLY A 6 -3.59 1.47 16.03
C GLY A 6 -3.25 1.57 17.52
N TRP A 7 -4.28 1.78 18.36
CA TRP A 7 -4.14 1.74 19.81
C TRP A 7 -3.77 0.33 20.31
N GLN A 8 -2.89 0.27 21.30
CA GLN A 8 -2.81 -0.84 22.24
C GLN A 8 -3.41 -0.37 23.57
N ASN A 9 -4.31 -1.17 24.14
CA ASN A 9 -4.77 -1.01 25.52
C ASN A 9 -4.18 -2.16 26.33
N ASP A 10 -3.30 -1.86 27.28
CA ASP A 10 -2.86 -2.84 28.27
C ASP A 10 -3.97 -3.03 29.31
N ALA A 11 -4.50 -4.24 29.38
CA ALA A 11 -5.42 -4.68 30.42
C ALA A 11 -5.08 -6.14 30.76
N GLY A 12 -4.17 -6.31 31.73
CA GLY A 12 -3.78 -7.63 32.20
C GLY A 12 -4.86 -8.28 33.04
N LEU A 13 -5.25 -9.50 32.68
CA LEU A 13 -5.94 -10.44 33.56
C LEU A 13 -5.20 -11.78 33.49
N SER A 14 -4.91 -12.32 34.67
CA SER A 14 -4.39 -13.67 34.86
C SER A 14 -5.51 -14.70 34.82
N ASP A 15 -5.20 -15.91 34.37
CA ASP A 15 -5.59 -17.15 35.07
C ASP A 15 -4.61 -18.27 34.67
N ALA A 16 -4.58 -19.35 35.44
CA ALA A 16 -3.52 -20.38 35.40
C ALA A 16 -4.08 -21.81 35.31
N ASP A 17 -3.24 -22.72 34.79
CA ASP A 17 -3.45 -24.17 34.66
C ASP A 17 -4.68 -24.59 33.79
N VAL A 18 -4.76 -25.78 33.21
CA VAL A 18 -4.07 -27.06 33.45
C VAL A 18 -3.47 -27.59 32.13
N GLY A 19 -2.33 -28.29 32.21
CA GLY A 19 -1.72 -28.95 31.05
C GLY A 19 -2.23 -30.38 30.80
N ASP A 20 -2.03 -30.87 29.58
CA ASP A 20 -2.03 -32.31 29.28
C ASP A 20 -0.83 -32.63 28.35
N SER A 21 -0.35 -33.86 28.42
CA SER A 21 0.86 -34.35 27.74
C SER A 21 0.52 -35.40 26.69
N THR A 22 1.14 -35.32 25.52
CA THR A 22 1.38 -36.52 24.71
C THR A 22 2.59 -36.32 23.78
N THR A 23 3.38 -37.38 23.64
CA THR A 23 4.68 -37.39 22.96
C THR A 23 4.54 -37.97 21.54
N ASP A 24 5.26 -37.41 20.57
CA ASP A 24 5.97 -38.17 19.51
C ASP A 24 6.96 -37.24 18.77
N PRO A 25 7.92 -37.74 17.95
CA PRO A 25 9.32 -37.36 18.18
C PRO A 25 10.07 -36.85 16.92
N ASP A 26 11.38 -36.68 17.10
CA ASP A 26 12.46 -36.75 16.10
C ASP A 26 12.27 -35.99 14.78
N ILE A 27 12.73 -34.73 14.77
CA ILE A 27 13.23 -34.07 13.56
C ILE A 27 14.68 -33.63 13.79
N GLU A 28 15.63 -34.46 13.34
CA GLU A 28 17.03 -34.05 13.22
C GLU A 28 17.13 -32.85 12.27
N THR A 29 17.63 -31.73 12.79
CA THR A 29 17.94 -30.53 11.98
C THR A 29 19.43 -30.26 12.10
N ASP A 30 20.18 -30.79 11.13
CA ASP A 30 21.65 -30.73 11.05
C ASP A 30 22.13 -29.29 10.77
N ASN A 31 22.19 -28.49 11.84
CA ASN A 31 22.27 -27.03 11.77
C ASN A 31 23.72 -26.52 11.62
N THR A 32 24.34 -26.81 10.48
CA THR A 32 25.68 -26.31 10.12
C THR A 32 25.64 -24.87 9.60
N SER A 33 25.36 -23.90 10.50
CA SER A 33 25.49 -22.47 10.18
C SER A 33 26.96 -22.10 9.93
N SER A 34 27.30 -21.89 8.66
CA SER A 34 28.59 -21.34 8.25
C SER A 34 28.48 -19.81 8.17
N ASP A 35 28.65 -19.17 9.32
CA ASP A 35 28.47 -17.73 9.46
C ASP A 35 29.39 -16.95 8.52
N SER A 36 28.79 -16.10 7.68
CA SER A 36 29.51 -15.23 6.74
C SER A 36 28.81 -13.88 6.61
N ASP A 37 29.03 -13.03 7.62
CA ASP A 37 28.59 -11.64 7.61
C ASP A 37 29.18 -10.87 6.42
N SER A 38 28.32 -10.33 5.54
CA SER A 38 28.38 -8.98 4.98
C SER A 38 27.67 -8.88 3.62
N ASP A 39 26.41 -8.44 3.60
CA ASP A 39 25.87 -7.72 2.45
C ASP A 39 24.79 -6.66 2.78
N GLY A 40 24.78 -5.58 1.98
CA GLY A 40 23.71 -4.59 1.99
C GLY A 40 22.40 -5.10 1.36
N TYR A 41 22.38 -6.33 0.87
CA TYR A 41 21.17 -7.03 0.45
C TYR A 41 20.25 -7.26 1.66
N ALA A 42 20.83 -7.55 2.83
CA ALA A 42 20.11 -7.54 4.10
C ALA A 42 19.41 -6.19 4.39
N GLU A 43 20.07 -5.03 4.24
CA GLU A 43 19.44 -3.73 4.53
C GLU A 43 18.37 -3.31 3.51
N GLY A 44 18.58 -3.58 2.22
CA GLY A 44 17.54 -3.41 1.21
C GLY A 44 16.30 -4.27 1.51
N THR A 45 16.53 -5.49 1.99
CA THR A 45 15.49 -6.45 2.38
C THR A 45 14.81 -6.07 3.70
N LYS A 46 15.55 -5.61 4.73
CA LYS A 46 15.00 -5.11 6.00
C LYS A 46 14.15 -3.85 5.78
N THR A 47 14.64 -2.90 4.99
CA THR A 47 13.88 -1.69 4.61
C THR A 47 12.60 -2.08 3.86
N GLN A 48 12.70 -3.03 2.94
CA GLN A 48 11.53 -3.56 2.24
C GLN A 48 10.59 -4.30 3.18
N ILE A 49 11.07 -5.10 4.14
CA ILE A 49 10.28 -5.77 5.20
C ILE A 49 9.61 -4.76 6.13
N ALA A 50 10.24 -3.62 6.45
CA ALA A 50 9.65 -2.58 7.27
C ALA A 50 8.55 -1.80 6.52
N PHE A 51 8.78 -1.45 5.26
CA PHE A 51 7.77 -0.85 4.38
C PHE A 51 6.60 -1.82 4.12
N ILE A 52 6.91 -3.11 3.96
CA ILE A 52 5.95 -4.21 3.92
C ILE A 52 5.17 -4.25 5.23
N LYS A 53 5.79 -4.40 6.41
CA LYS A 53 5.11 -4.44 7.71
C LYS A 53 4.16 -3.25 7.92
N ASN A 54 4.62 -2.01 7.70
CA ASN A 54 3.76 -0.81 7.76
C ASN A 54 2.54 -0.87 6.81
N ARG A 55 2.67 -1.50 5.65
CA ARG A 55 1.57 -1.76 4.70
C ARG A 55 0.70 -2.96 5.09
N TRP A 56 1.24 -3.92 5.85
CA TRP A 56 0.53 -5.04 6.48
C TRP A 56 0.20 -4.76 7.96
N GLU A 57 0.00 -3.50 8.35
CA GLU A 57 -0.47 -3.12 9.69
C GLU A 57 -1.85 -2.43 9.64
N SER A 58 -2.09 -1.51 8.68
CA SER A 58 -3.41 -0.87 8.49
C SER A 58 -4.35 -1.62 7.54
N ASN A 59 -5.66 -1.59 7.80
CA ASN A 59 -6.69 -2.07 6.88
C ASN A 59 -7.08 -0.98 5.86
N THR A 60 -7.21 -1.36 4.59
CA THR A 60 -7.73 -0.53 3.50
C THR A 60 -9.19 -0.90 3.24
N PHE A 61 -10.11 -0.05 3.67
CA PHE A 61 -11.50 -0.12 3.23
C PHE A 61 -11.61 0.52 1.84
N ILE A 62 -12.41 -0.08 0.97
CA ILE A 62 -12.86 0.60 -0.25
C ILE A 62 -14.28 1.09 0.02
N ILE A 63 -14.54 2.32 -0.40
CA ILE A 63 -15.87 2.92 -0.46
C ILE A 63 -16.12 3.12 -1.98
N PRO A 64 -17.30 2.79 -2.53
CA PRO A 64 -17.69 3.18 -3.89
C PRO A 64 -18.30 4.60 -3.95
N GLU A 65 -18.20 5.28 -5.09
CA GLU A 65 -18.95 6.53 -5.31
C GLU A 65 -20.40 6.19 -5.68
N ILE A 66 -21.38 6.75 -4.96
CA ILE A 66 -22.80 6.44 -5.17
C ILE A 66 -23.47 7.56 -5.96
N ILE A 67 -23.42 7.46 -7.29
CA ILE A 67 -23.71 8.58 -8.22
C ILE A 67 -25.22 8.91 -8.32
N HIS A 68 -26.10 7.98 -7.93
CA HIS A 68 -27.57 8.10 -8.12
C HIS A 68 -28.38 7.91 -6.82
N ASP A 69 -27.77 8.13 -5.66
CA ASP A 69 -28.40 7.92 -4.35
C ASP A 69 -28.97 9.22 -3.76
N PRO A 70 -30.22 9.24 -3.23
CA PRO A 70 -30.79 10.43 -2.58
C PRO A 70 -29.95 10.98 -1.42
N SER A 71 -29.14 10.14 -0.76
CA SER A 71 -28.20 10.54 0.29
C SER A 71 -26.81 10.91 -0.25
N LEU A 72 -26.68 11.40 -1.49
CA LEU A 72 -25.42 11.91 -2.05
C LEU A 72 -24.77 12.96 -1.14
N MET A 73 -25.56 13.88 -0.56
CA MET A 73 -25.10 14.87 0.43
C MET A 73 -24.59 14.27 1.74
N LEU A 74 -24.84 12.98 1.99
CA LEU A 74 -24.32 12.21 3.13
C LEU A 74 -23.25 11.19 2.70
N SER A 75 -22.84 11.19 1.43
CA SER A 75 -21.81 10.29 0.91
C SER A 75 -20.43 10.65 1.47
N PRO A 76 -19.70 9.71 2.11
CA PRO A 76 -18.32 9.92 2.54
C PRO A 76 -17.39 10.43 1.43
N HIS A 77 -17.67 10.13 0.15
CA HIS A 77 -16.89 10.66 -0.97
C HIS A 77 -16.96 12.17 -1.08
N GLU A 78 -18.14 12.78 -0.91
CA GLU A 78 -18.29 14.23 -1.06
C GLU A 78 -17.53 14.97 0.05
N PHE A 79 -17.63 14.48 1.30
CA PHE A 79 -16.88 15.05 2.43
C PHE A 79 -15.37 14.81 2.29
N LEU A 80 -14.93 13.62 1.88
CA LEU A 80 -13.51 13.32 1.70
C LEU A 80 -12.91 14.15 0.55
N LEU A 81 -13.60 14.27 -0.59
CA LEU A 81 -13.17 15.13 -1.70
C LEU A 81 -13.16 16.60 -1.27
N GLY A 82 -14.19 17.09 -0.60
CA GLY A 82 -14.24 18.44 -0.06
C GLY A 82 -13.07 18.75 0.88
N ILE A 83 -12.74 17.82 1.79
CA ILE A 83 -11.56 17.90 2.66
C ILE A 83 -10.24 17.93 1.86
N LEU A 84 -10.12 17.12 0.81
CA LEU A 84 -8.92 17.08 -0.04
C LEU A 84 -8.75 18.33 -0.92
N PHE A 85 -9.83 19.02 -1.28
CA PHE A 85 -9.78 20.32 -1.95
C PHE A 85 -9.47 21.47 -0.98
N ASP A 86 -10.12 21.50 0.20
CA ASP A 86 -9.85 22.47 1.28
C ASP A 86 -8.39 22.45 1.74
N ASP A 87 -7.80 21.26 1.90
CA ASP A 87 -6.41 21.07 2.30
C ASP A 87 -5.41 21.16 1.12
N ASP A 88 -5.85 21.47 -0.11
CA ASP A 88 -5.01 21.47 -1.32
C ASP A 88 -4.15 20.18 -1.42
N ALA A 89 -4.79 19.02 -1.22
CA ALA A 89 -4.09 17.77 -0.94
C ALA A 89 -3.56 17.04 -2.20
N PHE A 90 -4.09 17.35 -3.39
CA PHE A 90 -3.71 16.69 -4.64
C PHE A 90 -2.31 17.11 -5.11
N ARG A 91 -1.50 16.13 -5.57
CA ARG A 91 -0.14 16.38 -6.10
C ARG A 91 -0.14 16.97 -7.51
N ALA A 92 -1.25 16.85 -8.23
CA ALA A 92 -1.40 17.43 -9.57
C ALA A 92 -2.08 18.82 -9.47
N PRO A 93 -1.35 19.95 -9.65
CA PRO A 93 -1.88 21.31 -9.43
C PRO A 93 -2.88 21.79 -10.51
N ALA A 94 -3.21 20.91 -11.45
CA ALA A 94 -4.29 21.09 -12.43
C ALA A 94 -5.65 20.63 -11.86
N ILE A 95 -5.69 19.74 -10.87
CA ILE A 95 -6.91 19.39 -10.14
C ILE A 95 -7.18 20.51 -9.12
N ARG A 96 -8.18 21.36 -9.41
CA ARG A 96 -8.56 22.50 -8.56
C ARG A 96 -10.03 22.44 -8.13
N SER A 97 -10.83 21.66 -8.84
CA SER A 97 -12.27 21.48 -8.64
C SER A 97 -12.69 20.04 -8.91
N ARG A 98 -13.89 19.65 -8.46
CA ARG A 98 -14.48 18.36 -8.84
C ARG A 98 -14.74 18.27 -10.35
N ASP A 99 -14.98 19.39 -11.03
CA ASP A 99 -15.15 19.40 -12.48
C ASP A 99 -13.84 19.09 -13.22
N ASP A 100 -12.68 19.32 -12.61
CA ASP A 100 -11.41 18.83 -13.16
C ASP A 100 -11.30 17.30 -13.03
N LEU A 101 -11.77 16.72 -11.92
CA LEU A 101 -11.84 15.26 -11.78
C LEU A 101 -12.80 14.63 -12.81
N ARG A 102 -13.92 15.29 -13.11
CA ARG A 102 -14.90 14.87 -14.15
C ARG A 102 -14.35 14.93 -15.58
N LYS A 103 -13.29 15.70 -15.82
CA LYS A 103 -12.58 15.76 -17.12
C LYS A 103 -11.54 14.66 -17.30
N LEU A 104 -11.27 13.83 -16.29
CA LEU A 104 -10.26 12.76 -16.36
C LEU A 104 -10.84 11.47 -16.95
N TRP A 105 -10.04 10.75 -17.75
CA TRP A 105 -10.43 9.45 -18.31
C TRP A 105 -9.36 8.37 -18.16
N LEU A 106 -9.82 7.12 -18.24
CA LEU A 106 -8.95 5.96 -18.31
C LEU A 106 -8.45 5.80 -19.75
N GLU A 107 -7.19 6.15 -20.00
CA GLU A 107 -6.48 5.75 -21.23
C GLU A 107 -6.42 4.22 -21.34
N ASP A 108 -6.22 3.74 -22.57
CA ASP A 108 -6.11 2.32 -22.88
C ASP A 108 -4.91 1.66 -22.18
N GLY A 109 -5.00 0.35 -21.92
CA GLY A 109 -3.93 -0.42 -21.28
C GLY A 109 -3.78 -0.26 -19.76
N ARG A 110 -4.62 0.56 -19.10
CA ARG A 110 -4.75 0.63 -17.63
C ARG A 110 -6.18 0.30 -17.16
N GLN A 111 -6.34 0.10 -15.85
CA GLN A 111 -7.62 -0.28 -15.21
C GLN A 111 -7.99 0.62 -14.01
N GLN A 112 -7.25 1.73 -13.85
CA GLN A 112 -7.48 2.80 -12.88
C GLN A 112 -6.70 4.04 -13.32
N LEU A 113 -7.07 5.21 -12.82
CA LEU A 113 -6.18 6.35 -12.68
C LEU A 113 -5.99 6.58 -11.17
N GLN A 114 -4.74 6.71 -10.73
CA GLN A 114 -4.45 7.13 -9.35
C GLN A 114 -4.66 8.63 -9.25
N LEU A 115 -5.13 9.13 -8.10
CA LEU A 115 -5.10 10.55 -7.75
C LEU A 115 -4.05 10.72 -6.64
N PRO A 116 -2.77 10.99 -6.95
CA PRO A 116 -1.71 11.02 -5.94
C PRO A 116 -1.87 12.25 -5.05
N LEU A 117 -1.76 12.06 -3.74
CA LEU A 117 -1.72 13.16 -2.78
C LEU A 117 -0.28 13.65 -2.57
N LYS A 118 -0.15 14.91 -2.15
CA LYS A 118 1.09 15.53 -1.64
C LYS A 118 1.64 14.71 -0.47
N HIS A 119 2.97 14.62 -0.33
CA HIS A 119 3.57 13.75 0.69
C HIS A 119 3.58 14.41 2.07
N GLU A 120 3.83 15.71 2.09
CA GLU A 120 3.75 16.62 3.24
C GLU A 120 2.35 16.67 3.88
N LYS A 121 1.30 16.27 3.15
CA LYS A 121 -0.09 16.14 3.64
C LYS A 121 -0.38 14.77 4.25
N ALA A 122 0.54 13.81 4.18
CA ALA A 122 0.26 12.42 4.56
C ALA A 122 0.13 12.20 6.08
N ASP A 123 0.56 13.17 6.89
CA ASP A 123 0.44 13.17 8.36
C ASP A 123 -0.76 14.02 8.84
N HIS A 124 -1.55 14.60 7.93
CA HIS A 124 -2.77 15.35 8.26
C HIS A 124 -3.93 14.41 8.65
N TYR A 125 -4.64 14.77 9.70
CA TYR A 125 -5.86 14.08 10.11
C TYR A 125 -7.06 14.50 9.24
N VAL A 126 -7.73 13.51 8.65
CA VAL A 126 -9.04 13.69 7.99
C VAL A 126 -10.08 14.19 9.00
N PHE A 127 -10.15 13.52 10.15
CA PHE A 127 -10.94 13.94 11.31
C PHE A 127 -10.05 14.73 12.28
N CYS A 128 -9.65 15.92 11.84
CA CYS A 128 -8.81 16.83 12.61
C CYS A 128 -9.58 17.61 13.68
N LYS A 129 -8.82 18.20 14.60
CA LYS A 129 -9.30 19.15 15.61
C LYS A 129 -9.81 20.43 14.93
N VAL A 130 -10.96 20.92 15.39
CA VAL A 130 -11.54 22.20 14.94
C VAL A 130 -11.75 23.08 16.18
N VAL A 131 -11.36 24.35 16.10
CA VAL A 131 -11.43 25.31 17.20
C VAL A 131 -12.18 26.55 16.74
N ALA A 132 -13.20 26.97 17.49
CA ALA A 132 -13.92 28.22 17.24
C ALA A 132 -13.39 29.32 18.17
N THR A 133 -12.55 30.22 17.67
CA THR A 133 -11.95 31.32 18.44
C THR A 133 -12.64 32.64 18.05
N ARG A 134 -13.41 33.22 18.98
CA ARG A 134 -14.19 34.46 18.75
C ARG A 134 -15.10 34.40 17.51
N GLY A 135 -15.67 33.22 17.22
CA GLY A 135 -16.52 32.98 16.04
C GLY A 135 -15.75 32.58 14.77
N VAL A 136 -14.42 32.75 14.71
CA VAL A 136 -13.60 32.26 13.59
C VAL A 136 -13.34 30.77 13.79
N ILE A 137 -13.68 29.96 12.78
CA ILE A 137 -13.41 28.52 12.76
C ILE A 137 -11.98 28.30 12.25
N GLN A 138 -11.16 27.60 13.03
CA GLN A 138 -9.81 27.18 12.66
C GLN A 138 -9.74 25.65 12.59
N ILE A 139 -9.28 25.13 11.45
CA ILE A 139 -9.03 23.70 11.22
C ILE A 139 -7.56 23.42 11.55
N VAL A 140 -7.30 22.46 12.43
CA VAL A 140 -5.98 22.16 13.00
C VAL A 140 -5.57 20.76 12.55
N ARG A 141 -5.11 20.67 11.28
CA ARG A 141 -4.89 19.42 10.53
C ARG A 141 -3.86 18.47 11.16
N ASP A 142 -2.92 19.01 11.91
CA ASP A 142 -1.84 18.31 12.65
C ASP A 142 -2.33 17.57 13.91
N GLN A 143 -3.55 17.85 14.39
CA GLN A 143 -4.11 17.26 15.60
C GLN A 143 -5.41 16.49 15.30
N PRO A 144 -5.61 15.28 15.86
CA PRO A 144 -6.87 14.57 15.71
C PRO A 144 -7.99 15.25 16.51
N ILE A 145 -9.24 15.05 16.11
CA ILE A 145 -10.38 15.35 16.97
C ILE A 145 -10.29 14.49 18.25
N SER A 146 -10.50 15.10 19.42
CA SER A 146 -10.50 14.34 20.68
C SER A 146 -11.76 13.47 20.79
N SER A 147 -11.65 12.33 21.48
CA SER A 147 -12.77 11.43 21.74
C SER A 147 -13.95 12.14 22.41
N THR A 148 -13.67 13.08 23.31
CA THR A 148 -14.68 13.92 23.98
C THR A 148 -15.36 14.90 23.02
N ALA A 149 -14.62 15.52 22.09
CA ALA A 149 -15.19 16.43 21.09
C ALA A 149 -16.06 15.67 20.08
N LEU A 150 -15.56 14.55 19.57
CA LEU A 150 -16.31 13.66 18.68
C LEU A 150 -17.57 13.12 19.35
N GLY A 151 -17.48 12.67 20.62
CA GLY A 151 -18.62 12.18 21.39
C GLY A 151 -19.71 13.25 21.57
N LYS A 152 -19.34 14.48 21.91
CA LYS A 152 -20.29 15.61 22.00
C LYS A 152 -20.94 15.94 20.65
N GLN A 153 -20.17 16.00 19.58
CA GLN A 153 -20.71 16.20 18.23
C GLN A 153 -21.69 15.08 17.83
N TYR A 154 -21.39 13.84 18.19
CA TYR A 154 -22.27 12.69 17.93
C TYR A 154 -23.58 12.75 18.72
N GLN A 155 -23.51 13.17 19.99
CA GLN A 155 -24.70 13.42 20.81
C GLN A 155 -25.57 14.53 20.21
N THR A 156 -24.99 15.69 19.89
CA THR A 156 -25.72 16.83 19.30
C THR A 156 -26.30 16.49 17.92
N PHE A 157 -25.60 15.70 17.09
CA PHE A 157 -26.18 15.17 15.85
C PHE A 157 -27.38 14.24 16.13
N GLY A 158 -27.28 13.40 17.18
CA GLY A 158 -28.39 12.58 17.66
C GLY A 158 -29.61 13.41 18.06
N GLU A 159 -29.40 14.43 18.89
CA GLU A 159 -30.43 15.38 19.35
C GLU A 159 -31.12 16.09 18.16
N ILE A 160 -30.34 16.60 17.19
CA ILE A 160 -30.84 17.27 15.98
C ILE A 160 -31.64 16.30 15.08
N ALA A 161 -31.21 15.05 14.97
CA ALA A 161 -31.87 14.04 14.15
C ALA A 161 -32.96 13.23 14.90
N GLY A 162 -33.27 13.57 16.15
CA GLY A 162 -34.32 12.93 16.95
C GLY A 162 -33.96 11.54 17.52
N PHE A 163 -32.69 11.14 17.50
CA PHE A 163 -32.24 9.89 18.11
C PHE A 163 -32.15 10.02 19.65
N PRO A 164 -32.77 9.12 20.43
CA PRO A 164 -32.87 9.30 21.89
C PRO A 164 -31.57 9.09 22.66
N ASN A 165 -30.61 8.31 22.12
CA ASN A 165 -29.31 8.03 22.73
C ASN A 165 -28.28 7.65 21.66
N LEU A 166 -27.76 8.62 20.91
CA LEU A 166 -26.76 8.38 19.87
C LEU A 166 -25.32 8.57 20.41
N TYR A 167 -24.49 7.54 20.32
CA TYR A 167 -23.10 7.55 20.82
C TYR A 167 -22.22 6.69 19.93
N THR A 168 -20.93 7.03 19.80
CA THR A 168 -20.04 6.46 18.76
C THR A 168 -19.92 4.93 18.76
N HIS A 169 -20.17 4.27 19.91
CA HIS A 169 -20.12 2.82 20.05
C HIS A 169 -21.39 2.10 19.56
N CYS A 170 -22.56 2.76 19.45
CA CYS A 170 -23.78 2.10 18.96
C CYS A 170 -23.63 1.58 17.52
N ASN A 171 -22.85 2.29 16.71
CA ASN A 171 -22.47 1.90 15.35
C ASN A 171 -21.75 0.54 15.29
N ARG A 172 -20.99 0.18 16.33
CA ARG A 172 -20.28 -1.12 16.39
C ARG A 172 -21.24 -2.27 16.66
N TYR A 173 -22.27 -2.06 17.48
CA TYR A 173 -23.31 -3.07 17.70
C TYR A 173 -24.11 -3.29 16.41
N GLY A 174 -24.64 -2.23 15.79
CA GLY A 174 -25.36 -2.32 14.53
C GLY A 174 -24.52 -2.96 13.41
N GLY A 175 -23.32 -2.45 13.17
CA GLY A 175 -22.40 -2.98 12.15
C GLY A 175 -21.94 -4.41 12.42
N GLY A 176 -21.73 -4.79 13.68
CA GLY A 176 -21.38 -6.16 14.08
C GLY A 176 -22.53 -7.15 13.86
N THR A 177 -23.76 -6.77 14.25
CA THR A 177 -24.96 -7.55 13.99
C THR A 177 -25.21 -7.72 12.49
N ILE A 178 -25.07 -6.65 11.69
CA ILE A 178 -25.20 -6.69 10.23
C ILE A 178 -24.15 -7.61 9.60
N LEU A 179 -22.87 -7.50 10.00
CA LEU A 179 -21.81 -8.38 9.52
C LEU A 179 -22.14 -9.87 9.76
N ASN A 180 -22.54 -10.21 10.98
CA ASN A 180 -22.93 -11.57 11.38
C ASN A 180 -24.18 -12.08 10.64
N GLN A 181 -25.17 -11.20 10.38
CA GLN A 181 -26.41 -11.57 9.69
C GLN A 181 -26.28 -11.61 8.17
N SER A 182 -25.25 -10.99 7.59
CA SER A 182 -25.10 -10.81 6.13
C SER A 182 -25.07 -12.10 5.31
N ARG A 183 -24.62 -13.22 5.90
CA ARG A 183 -24.30 -14.50 5.21
C ARG A 183 -23.26 -14.42 4.08
N LEU A 184 -22.78 -13.23 3.73
CA LEU A 184 -21.74 -12.98 2.72
C LEU A 184 -20.33 -13.33 3.21
N VAL A 185 -20.17 -13.49 4.53
CA VAL A 185 -19.00 -14.08 5.18
C VAL A 185 -19.52 -15.12 6.15
N SER A 186 -19.12 -16.39 6.00
CA SER A 186 -19.42 -17.45 6.96
C SER A 186 -18.20 -17.82 7.79
N ASP A 187 -18.39 -18.19 9.06
CA ASP A 187 -17.33 -18.62 9.98
C ASP A 187 -16.52 -19.81 9.41
N ALA A 188 -17.20 -20.69 8.67
CA ALA A 188 -16.58 -21.81 7.97
C ALA A 188 -15.63 -21.33 6.86
N GLN A 189 -16.04 -20.39 5.99
CA GLN A 189 -15.14 -19.79 5.00
C GLN A 189 -14.00 -18.99 5.68
N GLN A 190 -14.32 -18.31 6.78
CA GLN A 190 -13.36 -17.54 7.57
C GLN A 190 -12.27 -18.41 8.21
N ASN A 191 -12.45 -19.73 8.34
CA ASN A 191 -11.40 -20.66 8.77
C ASN A 191 -10.86 -21.54 7.63
N LEU A 192 -11.69 -21.90 6.63
CA LEU A 192 -11.29 -22.78 5.52
C LEU A 192 -10.36 -22.10 4.51
N ILE A 193 -10.53 -20.79 4.26
CA ILE A 193 -9.61 -19.98 3.42
C ILE A 193 -8.19 -19.93 4.03
N MET A 194 -8.07 -20.24 5.32
CA MET A 194 -6.86 -20.05 6.12
C MET A 194 -6.06 -21.35 6.35
N LYS A 195 -6.70 -22.53 6.28
CA LYS A 195 -6.10 -23.85 6.61
C LYS A 195 -5.29 -23.87 7.93
N HIS A 196 -5.81 -23.24 8.98
CA HIS A 196 -5.18 -23.20 10.30
C HIS A 196 -6.18 -23.50 11.42
N ALA A 197 -5.71 -24.12 12.50
CA ALA A 197 -6.51 -24.38 13.71
C ALA A 197 -6.69 -23.13 14.61
N SER A 198 -6.15 -21.97 14.22
CA SER A 198 -6.26 -20.72 14.98
C SER A 198 -6.34 -19.50 14.07
N THR A 199 -7.30 -18.62 14.37
CA THR A 199 -7.56 -17.36 13.66
C THR A 199 -6.41 -16.36 13.76
N ARG A 200 -5.54 -16.46 14.79
CA ARG A 200 -4.45 -15.49 15.03
C ARG A 200 -3.32 -15.58 13.99
N THR A 201 -2.90 -16.78 13.60
CA THR A 201 -1.92 -16.99 12.52
C THR A 201 -2.46 -16.47 11.19
N PHE A 202 -3.73 -16.72 10.96
CA PHE A 202 -4.44 -16.35 9.74
C PHE A 202 -4.51 -14.82 9.53
N LEU A 203 -4.99 -14.09 10.55
CA LEU A 203 -5.13 -12.63 10.56
C LEU A 203 -3.83 -11.86 10.25
N ASN A 204 -2.68 -12.42 10.63
CA ASN A 204 -1.39 -11.76 10.44
C ASN A 204 -0.83 -11.90 9.02
N HIS A 205 -1.13 -13.00 8.31
CA HIS A 205 -0.34 -13.40 7.14
C HIS A 205 -1.11 -13.62 5.83
N TYR A 206 -2.42 -13.92 5.86
CA TYR A 206 -3.10 -14.46 4.67
C TYR A 206 -4.35 -13.70 4.20
N LEU A 207 -4.94 -12.82 5.01
CA LEU A 207 -6.03 -11.97 4.53
C LEU A 207 -5.49 -10.81 3.67
N PRO A 208 -6.03 -10.58 2.47
CA PRO A 208 -5.83 -9.32 1.77
C PRO A 208 -6.40 -8.18 2.62
N ARG A 209 -5.55 -7.31 3.18
CA ARG A 209 -5.99 -6.16 4.01
C ARG A 209 -6.76 -5.07 3.24
N ARG A 210 -7.09 -5.33 1.97
CA ARG A 210 -8.05 -4.57 1.16
C ARG A 210 -9.40 -5.28 1.26
N ILE A 211 -10.32 -4.72 2.03
CA ILE A 211 -11.64 -5.31 2.27
C ILE A 211 -12.43 -5.34 0.95
N GLY A 212 -12.89 -6.52 0.56
CA GLY A 212 -13.60 -6.77 -0.70
C GLY A 212 -15.12 -6.90 -0.58
N THR A 213 -15.66 -6.73 0.61
CA THR A 213 -17.10 -6.54 0.86
C THR A 213 -17.43 -5.06 0.72
N ASP A 214 -18.58 -4.72 0.11
CA ASP A 214 -19.07 -3.34 0.12
C ASP A 214 -19.55 -2.98 1.53
N MET A 215 -18.62 -2.47 2.33
CA MET A 215 -18.89 -2.04 3.70
C MET A 215 -19.82 -0.82 3.76
N GLN A 216 -19.99 -0.07 2.66
CA GLN A 216 -20.84 1.11 2.62
C GLN A 216 -22.31 0.72 2.39
N ALA A 217 -22.59 -0.09 1.37
CA ALA A 217 -23.93 -0.65 1.16
C ALA A 217 -24.37 -1.48 2.37
N LEU A 218 -23.51 -2.38 2.85
CA LEU A 218 -23.79 -3.25 3.98
C LEU A 218 -24.15 -2.48 5.25
N MET A 219 -23.36 -1.47 5.64
CA MET A 219 -23.65 -0.63 6.83
C MET A 219 -24.91 0.23 6.69
N ARG A 220 -25.43 0.42 5.47
CA ARG A 220 -26.69 1.12 5.17
C ARG A 220 -27.89 0.18 5.04
N GLY A 221 -27.70 -1.14 5.17
CA GLY A 221 -28.74 -2.14 4.95
C GLY A 221 -29.15 -2.31 3.47
N LEU A 222 -28.25 -1.97 2.54
CA LEU A 222 -28.45 -2.06 1.10
C LEU A 222 -27.71 -3.28 0.52
N GLU A 223 -28.17 -3.74 -0.64
CA GLU A 223 -27.54 -4.85 -1.37
C GLU A 223 -26.10 -4.48 -1.82
N PRO A 224 -25.06 -5.24 -1.43
CA PRO A 224 -23.67 -4.94 -1.80
C PRO A 224 -23.37 -5.05 -3.29
N ASP A 225 -22.69 -4.06 -3.88
CA ASP A 225 -22.21 -4.17 -5.27
C ASP A 225 -20.96 -5.09 -5.35
N THR A 226 -21.23 -6.38 -5.36
CA THR A 226 -20.19 -7.42 -5.49
C THR A 226 -19.44 -7.34 -6.83
N ALA A 227 -20.01 -6.77 -7.88
CA ALA A 227 -19.38 -6.64 -9.19
C ALA A 227 -18.35 -5.50 -9.20
N MET A 228 -18.74 -4.31 -8.74
CA MET A 228 -17.84 -3.18 -8.53
C MET A 228 -16.74 -3.57 -7.56
N MET A 229 -17.08 -4.13 -6.38
CA MET A 229 -16.09 -4.52 -5.37
C MET A 229 -15.08 -5.54 -5.92
N ARG A 230 -15.50 -6.52 -6.72
CA ARG A 230 -14.59 -7.45 -7.42
C ARG A 230 -13.69 -6.74 -8.44
N ALA A 231 -14.21 -5.73 -9.14
CA ALA A 231 -13.45 -4.93 -10.09
C ALA A 231 -12.41 -4.00 -9.41
N VAL A 232 -12.70 -3.45 -8.23
CA VAL A 232 -11.80 -2.54 -7.48
C VAL A 232 -10.83 -3.26 -6.52
N THR A 233 -11.04 -4.55 -6.26
CA THR A 233 -10.15 -5.40 -5.43
C THR A 233 -9.15 -6.23 -6.22
N ARG A 234 -9.51 -6.72 -7.42
CA ARG A 234 -8.67 -7.61 -8.23
C ARG A 234 -7.27 -7.03 -8.49
N MET A 235 -6.24 -7.88 -8.41
CA MET A 235 -4.84 -7.49 -8.66
C MET A 235 -4.64 -6.87 -10.05
N GLY A 236 -5.40 -7.31 -11.05
CA GLY A 236 -5.38 -6.77 -12.42
C GLY A 236 -5.71 -5.27 -12.53
N ARG A 237 -6.33 -4.66 -11.50
CA ARG A 237 -6.53 -3.20 -11.39
C ARG A 237 -5.22 -2.40 -11.44
N TRP A 238 -4.11 -3.01 -11.02
CA TRP A 238 -2.79 -2.38 -10.96
C TRP A 238 -1.95 -2.60 -12.22
N VAL A 239 -2.53 -3.19 -13.27
CA VAL A 239 -1.86 -3.29 -14.57
C VAL A 239 -1.90 -1.92 -15.25
N ASP A 240 -0.71 -1.43 -15.59
CA ASP A 240 -0.46 -0.41 -16.59
C ASP A 240 0.52 -1.03 -17.61
N THR A 241 0.17 -1.05 -18.89
CA THR A 241 1.00 -1.63 -19.94
C THR A 241 2.31 -0.89 -20.15
N ARG A 242 2.35 0.42 -19.84
CA ARG A 242 3.49 1.33 -20.04
C ARG A 242 4.58 1.16 -18.97
N ARG A 243 4.24 0.57 -17.82
CA ARG A 243 5.13 0.44 -16.65
C ARG A 243 6.43 -0.32 -17.00
N PRO A 244 7.64 0.27 -16.81
CA PRO A 244 8.90 -0.31 -17.22
C PRO A 244 9.16 -1.75 -16.73
N ARG A 245 9.11 -2.70 -17.66
CA ARG A 245 9.36 -4.14 -17.39
C ARG A 245 10.85 -4.43 -17.38
N GLU A 246 11.59 -3.85 -18.32
CA GLU A 246 13.03 -3.99 -18.50
C GLU A 246 13.71 -2.62 -18.53
N LEU A 247 15.04 -2.62 -18.55
CA LEU A 247 15.84 -1.42 -18.76
C LEU A 247 16.10 -1.23 -20.27
N THR A 248 16.18 0.02 -20.71
CA THR A 248 16.67 0.33 -22.06
C THR A 248 18.17 0.03 -22.18
N ASP A 249 18.69 -0.15 -23.39
CA ASP A 249 20.12 -0.44 -23.56
C ASP A 249 21.03 0.73 -23.14
N ALA A 250 20.55 1.98 -23.25
CA ALA A 250 21.22 3.14 -22.67
C ALA A 250 21.27 3.08 -21.12
N GLN A 251 20.18 2.63 -20.47
CA GLN A 251 20.16 2.41 -19.02
C GLN A 251 21.10 1.25 -18.62
N LYS A 252 21.16 0.15 -19.38
CA LYS A 252 22.12 -0.94 -19.16
C LYS A 252 23.56 -0.44 -19.30
N ALA A 253 23.86 0.33 -20.35
CA ALA A 253 25.19 0.92 -20.58
C ALA A 253 25.62 1.87 -19.45
N SER A 254 24.69 2.63 -18.85
CA SER A 254 25.00 3.49 -17.70
C SER A 254 25.48 2.72 -16.47
N VAL A 255 25.07 1.46 -16.30
CA VAL A 255 25.57 0.59 -15.22
C VAL A 255 27.00 0.13 -15.49
N GLU A 256 27.37 -0.14 -16.75
CA GLU A 256 28.75 -0.47 -17.10
C GLU A 256 29.74 0.64 -16.76
N THR A 257 29.31 1.91 -16.79
CA THR A 257 30.15 3.06 -16.39
C THR A 257 30.21 3.32 -14.88
N MET A 258 29.48 2.57 -14.04
CA MET A 258 29.44 2.83 -12.59
C MET A 258 30.77 2.48 -11.89
N PRO A 259 31.30 3.35 -11.01
CA PRO A 259 32.57 3.12 -10.32
C PRO A 259 32.67 1.78 -9.59
N GLU A 260 31.60 1.34 -8.93
CA GLU A 260 31.60 0.06 -8.19
C GLU A 260 31.80 -1.16 -9.11
N LEU A 261 31.21 -1.15 -10.30
CA LEU A 261 31.37 -2.23 -11.28
C LEU A 261 32.75 -2.15 -11.95
N GLN A 262 33.23 -0.95 -12.26
CA GLN A 262 34.58 -0.71 -12.76
C GLN A 262 35.64 -1.17 -11.75
N ASP A 263 35.47 -0.90 -10.45
CA ASP A 263 36.36 -1.40 -9.40
C ASP A 263 36.37 -2.93 -9.30
N ALA A 264 35.22 -3.59 -9.43
CA ALA A 264 35.16 -5.05 -9.48
C ALA A 264 35.90 -5.60 -10.72
N ILE A 265 35.72 -4.97 -11.89
CA ILE A 265 36.43 -5.30 -13.14
C ILE A 265 37.94 -5.09 -12.98
N HIS A 266 38.39 -3.94 -12.47
CA HIS A 266 39.80 -3.64 -12.21
C HIS A 266 40.44 -4.55 -11.15
N LYS A 267 39.68 -5.05 -10.17
CA LYS A 267 40.15 -6.06 -9.20
C LYS A 267 40.35 -7.42 -9.89
N ARG A 268 39.36 -7.88 -10.68
CA ARG A 268 39.43 -9.10 -11.49
C ARG A 268 40.62 -9.07 -12.46
N ASP A 269 40.77 -8.00 -13.23
CA ASP A 269 41.72 -7.95 -14.34
C ASP A 269 43.17 -7.78 -13.90
N ARG A 270 43.44 -7.00 -12.84
CA ARG A 270 44.77 -6.98 -12.20
C ARG A 270 45.15 -8.34 -11.64
N PHE A 271 44.20 -9.06 -11.03
CA PHE A 271 44.44 -10.42 -10.53
C PHE A 271 44.69 -11.41 -11.68
N ALA A 272 43.90 -11.35 -12.76
CA ALA A 272 44.08 -12.17 -13.96
C ALA A 272 45.44 -11.94 -14.67
N LEU A 273 45.96 -10.70 -14.66
CA LEU A 273 47.29 -10.38 -15.17
C LEU A 273 48.40 -11.00 -14.29
N SER A 274 48.31 -10.84 -12.96
CA SER A 274 49.24 -11.49 -12.02
C SER A 274 49.25 -13.02 -12.18
N LEU A 275 48.06 -13.62 -12.31
CA LEU A 275 47.89 -15.07 -12.47
C LEU A 275 48.39 -15.59 -13.84
N LYS A 276 48.49 -14.73 -14.87
CA LYS A 276 49.19 -15.04 -16.12
C LYS A 276 50.73 -14.99 -15.98
N GLN A 277 51.26 -14.18 -15.07
CA GLN A 277 52.71 -14.03 -14.84
C GLN A 277 53.28 -15.09 -13.89
N SER A 278 52.46 -15.70 -13.02
CA SER A 278 52.89 -16.77 -12.12
C SER A 278 53.30 -18.06 -12.88
N ARG A 279 54.49 -18.60 -12.54
CA ARG A 279 55.03 -19.85 -13.10
C ARG A 279 54.34 -21.13 -12.56
N LYS A 280 53.65 -21.05 -11.42
CA LYS A 280 52.85 -22.14 -10.85
C LYS A 280 51.58 -21.55 -10.24
N LYS A 281 50.42 -21.99 -10.73
CA LYS A 281 49.11 -21.54 -10.25
C LYS A 281 48.63 -22.49 -9.15
N SER A 282 48.34 -21.96 -7.97
CA SER A 282 47.74 -22.75 -6.89
C SER A 282 46.23 -22.93 -7.12
N ARG A 283 45.65 -23.96 -6.49
CA ARG A 283 44.19 -24.17 -6.45
C ARG A 283 43.50 -22.90 -5.92
N THR A 284 43.97 -22.38 -4.78
CA THR A 284 43.45 -21.17 -4.13
C THR A 284 43.52 -19.92 -5.01
N GLU A 285 44.54 -19.77 -5.87
CA GLU A 285 44.62 -18.67 -6.83
C GLU A 285 43.54 -18.78 -7.91
N LEU A 286 43.33 -19.99 -8.46
CA LEU A 286 42.28 -20.24 -9.45
C LEU A 286 40.89 -20.01 -8.85
N ASP A 287 40.64 -20.52 -7.64
CA ASP A 287 39.36 -20.36 -6.95
C ASP A 287 39.09 -18.88 -6.62
N ARG A 288 40.12 -18.10 -6.26
CA ARG A 288 40.04 -16.64 -6.06
C ARG A 288 39.77 -15.87 -7.36
N HIS A 289 40.30 -16.32 -8.50
CA HIS A 289 39.98 -15.74 -9.80
C HIS A 289 38.51 -16.00 -10.18
N GLU A 290 38.00 -17.19 -9.91
CA GLU A 290 36.59 -17.53 -10.12
C GLU A 290 35.65 -16.87 -9.10
N GLN A 291 36.12 -16.51 -7.90
CA GLN A 291 35.42 -15.58 -7.00
C GLN A 291 35.33 -14.18 -7.63
N LEU A 292 36.45 -13.58 -8.04
CA LEU A 292 36.45 -12.23 -8.64
C LEU A 292 35.62 -12.13 -9.92
N LYS A 293 35.48 -13.21 -10.69
CA LYS A 293 34.54 -13.29 -11.82
C LYS A 293 33.07 -13.30 -11.37
N ARG A 294 32.74 -14.06 -10.32
CA ARG A 294 31.40 -14.05 -9.70
C ARG A 294 31.08 -12.69 -9.08
N ASP A 295 32.03 -12.04 -8.43
CA ASP A 295 31.87 -10.70 -7.84
C ASP A 295 31.46 -9.66 -8.90
N VAL A 296 32.12 -9.65 -10.06
CA VAL A 296 31.74 -8.77 -11.20
C VAL A 296 30.33 -9.05 -11.71
N ILE A 297 29.93 -10.32 -11.81
CA ILE A 297 28.58 -10.72 -12.26
C ILE A 297 27.52 -10.30 -11.23
N ASN A 298 27.79 -10.53 -9.94
CA ASN A 298 26.90 -10.20 -8.84
C ASN A 298 26.72 -8.68 -8.71
N THR A 299 27.81 -7.90 -8.73
CA THR A 299 27.78 -6.43 -8.70
C THR A 299 26.98 -5.87 -9.88
N ARG A 300 27.25 -6.32 -11.12
CA ARG A 300 26.47 -5.91 -12.30
C ARG A 300 24.98 -6.22 -12.13
N SER A 301 24.66 -7.44 -11.70
CA SER A 301 23.27 -7.90 -11.54
C SER A 301 22.52 -7.08 -10.47
N ARG A 302 23.18 -6.78 -9.35
CA ARG A 302 22.66 -5.94 -8.26
C ARG A 302 22.45 -4.49 -8.71
N LEU A 303 23.37 -3.91 -9.46
CA LEU A 303 23.25 -2.54 -9.98
C LEU A 303 22.14 -2.43 -11.03
N LEU A 304 22.02 -3.39 -11.96
CA LEU A 304 20.90 -3.47 -12.91
C LEU A 304 19.56 -3.65 -12.18
N TYR A 305 19.50 -4.48 -11.14
CA TYR A 305 18.31 -4.63 -10.29
C TYR A 305 17.94 -3.30 -9.61
N ASN A 306 18.90 -2.61 -9.00
CA ASN A 306 18.70 -1.34 -8.30
C ASN A 306 18.31 -0.18 -9.25
N LEU A 307 18.86 -0.15 -10.47
CA LEU A 307 18.42 0.81 -11.49
C LEU A 307 16.99 0.51 -11.96
N ARG A 308 16.67 -0.75 -12.25
CA ARG A 308 15.30 -1.17 -12.63
C ARG A 308 14.28 -0.95 -11.51
N LYS A 309 14.69 -1.04 -10.25
CA LYS A 309 13.87 -0.69 -9.08
C LYS A 309 13.55 0.82 -9.10
N ARG A 310 14.58 1.68 -9.14
CA ARG A 310 14.40 3.15 -9.18
C ARG A 310 13.54 3.63 -10.36
N VAL A 311 13.80 3.16 -11.58
CA VAL A 311 13.02 3.53 -12.79
C VAL A 311 11.54 3.16 -12.66
N ARG A 312 11.22 2.07 -11.95
CA ARG A 312 9.82 1.70 -11.66
C ARG A 312 9.22 2.52 -10.54
N GLU A 313 9.97 2.82 -9.48
CA GLU A 313 9.52 3.67 -8.36
C GLU A 313 9.24 5.10 -8.82
N GLU A 314 10.08 5.64 -9.70
CA GLU A 314 9.90 6.94 -10.36
C GLU A 314 8.60 6.96 -11.18
N PHE A 315 8.43 6.01 -12.12
CA PHE A 315 7.19 5.84 -12.89
C PHE A 315 5.94 5.71 -12.00
N ASP A 316 5.98 4.81 -11.01
CA ASP A 316 4.86 4.56 -10.09
C ASP A 316 4.50 5.79 -9.22
N SER A 317 5.45 6.73 -9.04
CA SER A 317 5.28 7.93 -8.23
C SER A 317 4.82 9.18 -9.01
N SER A 318 5.17 9.25 -10.31
CA SER A 318 5.00 10.45 -11.15
C SER A 318 4.02 10.29 -12.29
N GLN A 319 3.92 9.12 -12.93
CA GLN A 319 3.21 8.96 -14.21
C GLN A 319 1.74 9.40 -14.14
N ALA A 320 1.06 9.12 -13.02
CA ALA A 320 -0.33 9.54 -12.81
C ALA A 320 -0.48 11.07 -12.71
N VAL A 321 0.50 11.78 -12.14
CA VAL A 321 0.50 13.25 -12.09
C VAL A 321 0.70 13.84 -13.48
N GLU A 322 1.63 13.29 -14.26
CA GLU A 322 1.89 13.69 -15.65
C GLU A 322 0.66 13.44 -16.54
N ASP A 323 0.01 12.28 -16.40
CA ASP A 323 -1.20 11.94 -17.15
C ASP A 323 -2.35 12.90 -16.82
N ILE A 324 -2.58 13.21 -15.54
CA ILE A 324 -3.57 14.20 -15.09
C ILE A 324 -3.27 15.59 -15.66
N GLN A 325 -2.01 16.05 -15.56
CA GLN A 325 -1.60 17.35 -16.11
C GLN A 325 -1.81 17.39 -17.62
N ARG A 326 -1.47 16.32 -18.34
CA ARG A 326 -1.66 16.21 -19.80
C ARG A 326 -3.13 16.28 -20.19
N GLN A 327 -4.00 15.50 -19.54
CA GLN A 327 -5.44 15.48 -19.85
C GLN A 327 -6.09 16.85 -19.60
N LEU A 328 -5.72 17.53 -18.51
CA LEU A 328 -6.30 18.83 -18.15
C LEU A 328 -5.69 20.01 -18.94
N ALA A 329 -4.43 19.92 -19.38
CA ALA A 329 -3.81 20.92 -20.25
C ALA A 329 -4.23 20.78 -21.73
N ALA A 330 -4.55 19.56 -22.19
CA ALA A 330 -4.90 19.27 -23.58
C ALA A 330 -6.33 19.69 -23.98
N GLY A 331 -7.09 20.36 -23.10
CA GLY A 331 -8.32 21.07 -23.48
C GLY A 331 -9.38 20.21 -24.19
N THR A 332 -9.69 19.02 -23.67
CA THR A 332 -10.72 18.10 -24.21
C THR A 332 -10.49 17.65 -25.67
N ALA A 333 -9.24 17.63 -26.15
CA ALA A 333 -8.89 17.33 -27.55
C ALA A 333 -8.21 15.96 -27.79
N VAL A 334 -8.67 14.89 -27.13
CA VAL A 334 -8.42 13.50 -27.59
C VAL A 334 -9.70 12.68 -27.50
N HIS A 335 -10.49 12.68 -28.58
CA HIS A 335 -11.42 11.58 -28.83
C HIS A 335 -10.63 10.41 -29.42
N ASP A 336 -10.52 9.30 -28.69
CA ASP A 336 -10.52 7.99 -29.32
C ASP A 336 -11.98 7.54 -29.40
N ASP A 337 -12.54 7.51 -30.61
CA ASP A 337 -13.99 7.35 -30.80
C ASP A 337 -14.53 6.02 -30.27
N LYS A 338 -13.68 5.01 -30.07
CA LYS A 338 -13.99 3.74 -29.38
C LYS A 338 -14.54 3.92 -27.96
N THR A 339 -14.24 5.03 -27.29
CA THR A 339 -14.72 5.27 -25.92
C THR A 339 -16.20 5.67 -25.89
N LYS A 340 -16.77 6.15 -27.02
CA LYS A 340 -18.19 6.53 -27.12
C LYS A 340 -19.14 5.34 -27.26
N GLU A 341 -18.66 4.17 -27.70
CA GLU A 341 -19.50 2.96 -27.88
C GLU A 341 -19.69 2.13 -26.60
N ARG A 342 -19.30 2.66 -25.42
CA ARG A 342 -19.28 1.91 -24.14
C ARG A 342 -19.79 2.70 -22.92
N LEU A 343 -20.58 3.75 -23.16
CA LEU A 343 -21.41 4.45 -22.17
C LEU A 343 -22.86 4.49 -22.70
#